data_AF-A0AA38GBZ2-F1
#
_entry.id   AF-A0AA38GBZ2-F1
#
_cell.length_a   1.000
_cell.length_b   1.000
_cell.length_c   1.000
_cell.angle_alpha   90.00
_cell.angle_beta   90.00
_cell.angle_gamma   90.00
#
_symmetry.space_group_name_H-M   'P 1'
#
loop_
_entity.id
_entity.type
_entity.pdbx_description
1 polymer ?
#
loop_
_entity_poly.entity_id
_entity_poly.type
_entity_poly.pdbx_seq_one_letter_code
_entity_poly.pdbx_strand_id
1 'polypeptide(L)'
;TWVIGKWAGYRDQMWAPAGTVFHQFTVAQIIEFRKDCTYRDSIALLLPPSAKGVNGCEYTLRRRAVYACHAGGVVHALQGYPDHEVGAIDVHRIDTLWNAALHHGFMPLPHSHYNYL
;
A
#
# COMPACT_ATOMS: atom_id res chain seq x y z
N THR A 1 17.62 -2.74 -5.76
CA THR A 1 16.28 -2.40 -5.26
C THR A 1 16.32 -1.09 -4.51
N TRP A 2 15.32 -0.23 -4.67
CA TRP A 2 15.22 1.09 -4.02
C TRP A 2 13.81 1.29 -3.45
N VAL A 3 13.70 2.01 -2.33
CA VAL A 3 12.42 2.51 -1.81
C VAL A 3 12.25 3.95 -2.25
N ILE A 4 11.07 4.30 -2.77
CA ILE A 4 10.85 5.62 -3.38
C ILE A 4 9.56 6.25 -2.89
N GLY A 5 9.64 7.55 -2.61
CA GLY A 5 8.54 8.33 -2.03
C GLY A 5 8.09 9.49 -2.92
N LYS A 6 6.98 10.12 -2.52
CA LYS A 6 6.24 11.15 -3.24
C LYS A 6 7.08 12.23 -3.93
N TRP A 7 8.18 12.65 -3.31
CA TRP A 7 8.99 13.79 -3.76
C TRP A 7 10.15 13.41 -4.67
N ALA A 8 10.32 12.13 -5.00
CA ALA A 8 11.38 11.68 -5.90
C ALA A 8 11.03 12.03 -7.36
N GLY A 9 11.63 13.11 -7.85
CA GLY A 9 11.46 13.58 -9.21
C GLY A 9 12.35 12.85 -10.21
N TYR A 10 12.35 13.33 -11.45
CA TYR A 10 13.16 12.78 -12.55
C TYR A 10 14.64 12.59 -12.14
N ARG A 11 15.27 13.64 -11.58
CA ARG A 11 16.70 13.60 -11.23
C ARG A 11 17.01 12.56 -10.15
N ASP A 12 16.15 12.42 -9.15
CA ASP A 12 16.34 11.46 -8.06
C ASP A 12 16.25 10.01 -8.57
N GLN A 13 15.34 9.75 -9.52
CA GLN A 13 15.20 8.43 -10.15
C GLN A 13 16.38 8.06 -11.05
N MET A 14 17.13 9.04 -11.57
CA MET A 14 18.34 8.79 -12.37
C MET A 14 19.53 8.29 -11.54
N TRP A 15 19.50 8.42 -10.21
CA TRP A 15 20.56 7.90 -9.34
C TRP A 15 20.53 6.38 -9.20
N ALA A 16 19.38 5.76 -9.48
CA ALA A 16 19.25 4.32 -9.43
C ALA A 16 19.91 3.66 -10.67
N PRO A 17 20.67 2.56 -10.49
CA PRO A 17 21.21 1.77 -11.60
C PRO A 17 20.11 1.26 -12.55
N ALA A 18 20.45 1.04 -13.82
CA ALA A 18 19.56 0.40 -14.79
C ALA A 18 19.09 -0.98 -14.29
N GLY A 19 17.84 -1.36 -14.58
CA GLY A 19 17.22 -2.57 -14.07
C GLY A 19 16.78 -2.50 -12.61
N THR A 20 16.79 -1.32 -11.98
CA THR A 20 16.33 -1.16 -10.60
C THR A 20 14.84 -1.50 -10.46
N VAL A 21 14.51 -2.21 -9.39
CA VAL A 21 13.13 -2.34 -8.88
C VAL A 21 12.90 -1.27 -7.81
N PHE A 22 11.95 -0.37 -8.06
CA PHE A 22 11.47 0.65 -7.13
C PHE A 22 10.25 0.13 -6.36
N HIS A 23 10.34 0.10 -5.03
CA HIS A 23 9.20 -0.13 -4.16
C HIS A 23 8.61 1.20 -3.73
N GLN A 24 7.42 1.50 -4.24
CA GLN A 24 6.67 2.70 -3.89
C GLN A 24 5.95 2.49 -2.56
N PHE A 25 5.98 3.50 -1.70
CA PHE A 25 5.25 3.47 -0.41
C PHE A 25 4.22 4.60 -0.26
N THR A 26 4.02 5.41 -1.30
CA THR A 26 3.13 6.57 -1.25
C THR A 26 1.83 6.35 -2.03
N VAL A 27 0.80 7.06 -1.60
CA VAL A 27 -0.49 7.15 -2.27
C VAL A 27 -0.78 8.64 -2.52
N ALA A 28 -1.04 9.10 -3.75
CA ALA A 28 -0.93 8.35 -5.01
C ALA A 28 0.51 7.91 -5.34
N GLN A 29 0.65 7.02 -6.32
CA GLN A 29 1.95 6.59 -6.86
C GLN A 29 2.69 7.77 -7.50
N ILE A 30 4.01 7.66 -7.61
CA ILE A 30 4.85 8.70 -8.23
C ILE A 30 4.81 8.60 -9.75
N ILE A 31 5.27 9.65 -10.43
CA ILE A 31 5.49 9.58 -11.88
C ILE A 31 6.71 8.70 -12.17
N GLU A 32 6.51 7.69 -13.02
CA GLU A 32 7.53 6.73 -13.42
C GLU A 32 8.35 7.26 -14.61
N PHE A 33 9.59 7.72 -14.39
CA PHE A 33 10.40 8.31 -15.47
C PHE A 33 11.34 7.32 -16.16
N ARG A 34 11.55 6.13 -15.58
CA ARG A 34 12.57 5.15 -16.01
C ARG A 34 11.94 3.91 -16.65
N LYS A 35 12.00 3.82 -17.98
CA LYS A 35 11.50 2.65 -18.74
C LYS A 35 12.38 1.40 -18.60
N ASP A 36 13.64 1.59 -18.22
CA ASP A 36 14.63 0.54 -17.95
C ASP A 36 14.58 0.02 -16.51
N CYS A 37 13.63 0.50 -15.70
CA CYS A 37 13.41 0.10 -14.32
C CYS A 37 11.99 -0.46 -14.16
N THR A 38 11.71 -1.12 -13.03
CA THR A 38 10.38 -1.62 -12.67
C THR A 38 9.87 -0.86 -11.46
N TYR A 39 8.64 -0.36 -11.54
CA TYR A 39 7.94 0.24 -10.40
C TYR A 39 6.98 -0.78 -9.85
N ARG A 40 7.09 -1.06 -8.55
CA ARG A 40 6.15 -1.90 -7.83
C ARG A 40 5.04 -1.05 -7.29
N ASP A 41 3.84 -1.61 -7.38
CA ASP A 41 2.65 -1.03 -6.81
C ASP A 41 2.76 -0.86 -5.29
N SER A 42 2.23 0.26 -4.78
CA SER A 42 1.98 0.44 -3.35
C SER A 42 1.08 -0.67 -2.82
N ILE A 43 1.36 -1.16 -1.62
CA ILE A 43 0.64 -2.30 -1.05
C ILE A 43 -0.84 -1.95 -0.86
N ALA A 44 -1.70 -2.83 -1.36
CA ALA A 44 -3.14 -2.77 -1.22
C ALA A 44 -3.69 -4.14 -0.81
N LEU A 45 -4.85 -4.13 -0.18
CA LEU A 45 -5.54 -5.33 0.26
C LEU A 45 -6.97 -5.37 -0.28
N LEU A 46 -7.41 -6.57 -0.63
CA LEU A 46 -8.81 -6.89 -0.84
C LEU A 46 -9.51 -6.98 0.51
N LEU A 47 -10.65 -6.30 0.60
CA LEU A 47 -11.60 -6.41 1.69
C LEU A 47 -12.40 -7.72 1.58
N PRO A 48 -12.86 -8.26 2.73
CA PRO A 48 -13.75 -9.42 2.74
C PRO A 48 -15.04 -9.10 1.96
N PRO A 49 -15.66 -10.08 1.29
CA PRO A 49 -16.88 -9.86 0.50
C PRO A 49 -18.05 -9.26 1.30
N SER A 50 -18.07 -9.45 2.62
CA SER A 50 -19.07 -8.91 3.54
C SER A 50 -18.91 -7.42 3.85
N ALA A 51 -17.76 -6.80 3.54
CA ALA A 51 -17.49 -5.40 3.83
C ALA A 51 -18.41 -4.47 3.01
N LYS A 52 -19.01 -3.48 3.69
CA LYS A 52 -19.90 -2.48 3.10
C LYS A 52 -19.51 -1.08 3.57
N GLY A 53 -19.89 -0.05 2.81
CA GLY A 53 -19.72 1.36 3.23
C GLY A 53 -18.31 1.93 3.08
N VAL A 54 -17.39 1.21 2.44
CA VAL A 54 -15.97 1.60 2.30
C VAL A 54 -15.64 2.14 0.89
N ASN A 55 -16.65 2.47 0.09
CA ASN A 55 -16.47 2.90 -1.30
C ASN A 55 -15.56 4.13 -1.43
N GLY A 56 -15.67 5.10 -0.52
CA GLY A 56 -14.80 6.29 -0.52
C GLY A 56 -13.34 5.97 -0.21
N CYS A 57 -13.06 4.85 0.47
CA CYS A 57 -11.72 4.42 0.84
C CYS A 57 -11.00 3.64 -0.27
N GLU A 58 -11.70 3.27 -1.34
CA GLU A 58 -11.13 2.56 -2.50
C GLU A 58 -10.25 3.48 -3.36
N TYR A 59 -10.49 4.80 -3.32
CA TYR A 59 -9.76 5.81 -4.10
C TYR A 59 -9.63 5.43 -5.60
N THR A 60 -8.43 5.17 -6.09
CA THR A 60 -8.13 4.76 -7.47
C THR A 60 -8.12 3.24 -7.66
N LEU A 61 -8.37 2.47 -6.61
CA LEU A 61 -8.37 1.01 -6.65
C LEU A 61 -9.73 0.47 -7.11
N ARG A 62 -9.73 -0.77 -7.59
CA ARG A 62 -10.97 -1.50 -7.94
C ARG A 62 -11.88 -1.70 -6.72
N ARG A 63 -13.14 -2.01 -6.99
CA ARG A 63 -14.12 -2.41 -5.96
C ARG A 63 -13.53 -3.45 -5.00
N ARG A 64 -13.76 -3.21 -3.71
CA ARG A 64 -13.27 -3.99 -2.56
C ARG A 64 -11.75 -3.99 -2.40
N ALA A 65 -11.01 -3.08 -3.01
CA ALA A 65 -9.59 -2.92 -2.75
C ALA A 65 -9.33 -1.58 -2.05
N VAL A 66 -8.50 -1.60 -1.01
CA VAL A 66 -8.06 -0.40 -0.29
C VAL A 66 -6.55 -0.46 -0.10
N TYR A 67 -5.91 0.71 -0.05
CA TYR A 67 -4.48 0.77 0.28
C TYR A 67 -4.22 0.25 1.70
N ALA A 68 -3.01 -0.26 1.93
CA ALA A 68 -2.63 -0.83 3.23
C ALA A 68 -2.82 0.13 4.40
N CYS A 69 -2.65 1.44 4.20
CA CYS A 69 -2.92 2.45 5.23
C CYS A 69 -4.40 2.49 5.66
N HIS A 70 -5.35 2.38 4.74
CA HIS A 70 -6.78 2.30 5.06
C HIS A 70 -7.14 0.95 5.68
N ALA A 71 -6.57 -0.15 5.16
CA ALA A 71 -6.75 -1.47 5.75
C ALA A 71 -6.26 -1.51 7.21
N GLY A 72 -5.10 -0.91 7.49
CA GLY A 72 -4.55 -0.78 8.85
C GLY A 72 -5.53 -0.10 9.81
N GLY A 73 -6.07 1.06 9.42
CA GLY A 73 -7.08 1.76 10.23
C GLY A 73 -8.35 0.92 10.49
N VAL A 74 -8.81 0.14 9.51
CA VAL A 74 -9.96 -0.77 9.72
C VAL A 74 -9.61 -1.92 10.66
N VAL A 75 -8.45 -2.57 10.47
CA VAL A 75 -7.99 -3.66 11.34
C VAL A 75 -7.81 -3.16 12.77
N HIS A 76 -7.22 -1.98 12.94
CA HIS A 76 -7.04 -1.34 14.23
C HIS A 76 -8.38 -1.16 14.96
N ALA A 77 -9.38 -0.60 14.27
CA ALA A 77 -10.73 -0.43 14.81
C ALA A 77 -11.41 -1.76 15.16
N LEU A 78 -11.27 -2.79 14.31
CA LEU A 78 -11.83 -4.12 14.55
C LEU A 78 -11.19 -4.85 15.74
N GLN A 79 -9.92 -4.59 16.01
CA GLN A 79 -9.20 -5.18 17.13
C GLN A 79 -9.39 -4.42 18.44
N GLY A 80 -9.93 -3.20 18.39
CA GLY A 80 -10.07 -2.34 19.56
C GLY A 80 -8.71 -1.99 20.19
N TYR A 81 -7.67 -1.87 19.38
CA TYR A 81 -6.35 -1.48 19.86
C TYR A 81 -6.41 -0.05 20.45
N PRO A 82 -5.76 0.19 21.61
CA PRO A 82 -5.89 1.46 22.33
C PRO A 82 -4.89 2.53 21.87
N ASP A 83 -3.92 2.15 21.02
CA ASP A 83 -2.95 3.07 20.47
C ASP A 83 -3.49 3.85 19.26
N HIS A 84 -2.75 4.82 18.75
CA HIS A 84 -3.23 5.72 17.68
C HIS A 84 -2.42 5.57 16.37
N GLU A 85 -1.48 4.62 16.31
CA GLU A 85 -0.57 4.38 15.17
C GLU A 85 0.12 5.65 14.62
N VAL A 86 0.39 6.64 15.48
CA VAL A 86 1.09 7.88 15.11
C VAL A 86 2.58 7.77 15.46
N GLY A 87 3.43 8.10 14.50
CA GLY A 87 4.89 8.20 14.71
C GLY A 87 5.67 7.12 13.98
N ALA A 88 6.80 6.72 14.55
CA ALA A 88 7.63 5.65 13.99
C ALA A 88 6.87 4.31 14.02
N ILE A 89 7.08 3.50 12.99
CA ILE A 89 6.48 2.16 12.89
C ILE A 89 7.09 1.27 13.98
N ASP A 90 6.25 0.63 14.79
CA ASP A 90 6.66 -0.46 15.67
C ASP A 90 6.85 -1.74 14.86
N VAL A 91 8.10 -2.05 14.55
CA VAL A 91 8.47 -3.20 13.72
C VAL A 91 8.10 -4.54 14.34
N HIS A 92 7.93 -4.61 15.67
CA HIS A 92 7.58 -5.86 16.35
C HIS A 92 6.10 -6.22 16.20
N ARG A 93 5.26 -5.26 15.83
CA ARG A 93 3.82 -5.48 15.65
C ARG A 93 3.42 -5.79 14.21
N ILE A 94 4.36 -5.76 13.26
CA ILE A 94 4.08 -6.01 11.84
C ILE A 94 3.36 -7.34 11.63
N ASP A 95 3.92 -8.44 12.15
CA ASP A 95 3.31 -9.77 11.98
C ASP A 95 1.98 -9.89 12.73
N THR A 96 1.86 -9.25 13.89
CA THR A 96 0.61 -9.22 14.66
C THR A 96 -0.51 -8.54 13.87
N LEU A 97 -0.26 -7.35 13.34
CA LEU A 97 -1.22 -6.59 12.54
C LEU A 97 -1.56 -7.30 11.23
N TRP A 98 -0.55 -7.89 10.58
CA TRP A 98 -0.74 -8.65 9.36
C TRP A 98 -1.63 -9.88 9.56
N ASN A 99 -1.36 -10.68 10.60
CA ASN A 99 -2.17 -11.84 10.93
C ASN A 99 -3.60 -11.46 11.34
N ALA A 100 -3.77 -10.34 12.04
CA ALA A 100 -5.09 -9.79 12.36
C ALA A 100 -5.86 -9.40 11.09
N ALA A 101 -5.20 -8.79 10.09
CA ALA A 101 -5.81 -8.47 8.81
C ALA A 101 -6.29 -9.74 8.09
N LEU A 102 -5.43 -10.76 7.99
CA LEU A 102 -5.78 -12.04 7.37
C LEU A 102 -6.94 -12.72 8.10
N HIS A 103 -6.95 -12.70 9.43
CA HIS A 103 -8.03 -13.25 10.26
C HIS A 103 -9.38 -12.57 9.98
N HIS A 104 -9.38 -11.26 9.73
CA HIS A 104 -10.58 -10.50 9.32
C HIS A 104 -10.94 -10.65 7.83
N GLY A 105 -10.27 -11.55 7.11
CA GLY A 105 -10.57 -11.87 5.72
C GLY A 105 -10.03 -10.86 4.72
N PHE A 106 -9.09 -10.00 5.12
CA PHE A 106 -8.32 -9.21 4.17
C PHE A 106 -7.35 -10.12 3.41
N MET A 107 -7.09 -9.80 2.15
CA MET A 107 -6.12 -10.55 1.34
C MET A 107 -5.19 -9.59 0.61
N PRO A 108 -3.91 -9.93 0.40
CA PRO A 108 -3.04 -9.16 -0.47
C PRO A 108 -3.68 -9.00 -1.85
N LEU A 109 -3.75 -7.76 -2.35
CA LEU A 109 -4.17 -7.57 -3.72
C LEU A 109 -3.06 -8.10 -4.65
N PRO A 110 -3.34 -9.06 -5.55
CA PRO A 110 -2.35 -9.52 -6.52
C PRO A 110 -1.86 -8.34 -7.35
N HIS A 111 -0.61 -8.42 -7.82
CA HIS A 111 -0.07 -7.41 -8.73
C HIS A 111 -0.98 -7.28 -9.95
N SER A 112 -1.68 -6.16 -10.02
CA SER A 112 -2.44 -5.74 -11.18
C SER A 112 -1.85 -4.41 -11.55
N HIS A 113 -1.33 -4.25 -12.77
CA HIS A 113 -1.15 -2.93 -13.34
C HIS A 113 -2.43 -2.16 -13.08
N TYR A 114 -2.41 -1.22 -12.13
CA TYR A 114 -3.58 -0.42 -11.85
C TYR A 114 -3.91 0.26 -13.18
N ASN A 115 -5.04 -0.11 -13.78
CA ASN A 115 -5.55 0.59 -14.94
C ASN A 115 -5.91 1.97 -14.45
N TYR A 116 -4.93 2.87 -14.45
CA TYR A 116 -5.15 4.29 -14.35
C TYR A 116 -6.00 4.65 -15.56
N LEU A 117 -7.29 4.88 -15.32
CA LEU A 117 -8.17 5.54 -16.27
C LEU A 117 -7.60 6.92 -16.62
#